data_AF-A0A6A5ABE9-F1
#
_entry.id   AF-A0A6A5ABE9-F1
#
_cell.length_a   1.000
_cell.length_b   1.000
_cell.length_c   1.000
_cell.angle_alpha   90.00
_cell.angle_beta   90.00
_cell.angle_gamma   90.00
#
_symmetry.space_group_name_H-M   'P 1'
#
loop_
_entity.id
_entity.type
_entity.pdbx_description
1 polymer ?
#
loop_
_entity_poly.entity_id
_entity_poly.type
_entity_poly.pdbx_seq_one_letter_code
_entity_poly.pdbx_strand_id
1 'polypeptide(L)'
;MLDACVDKIEAWAKDSYARAMVDMKASTATFKVVNTHYSPHYHMNSSQMMQCTSKYTLCREAGVTVWFNGHTHGFNHDIATWGTHLFENGGGGGYWTRNLP
;
A
#
# COMPACT_ATOMS: atom_id res chain seq x y z
N MET A 1 6.02 24.29 15.02
CA MET A 1 7.15 23.32 14.99
C MET A 1 6.67 21.93 14.60
N LEU A 2 5.61 21.42 15.25
CA LEU A 2 4.94 20.18 14.84
C LEU A 2 4.41 20.27 13.41
N ASP A 3 3.72 21.37 13.06
CA ASP A 3 3.10 21.54 11.74
C ASP A 3 4.13 21.47 10.60
N ALA A 4 5.25 22.18 10.73
CA ALA A 4 6.34 22.12 9.75
C ALA A 4 6.93 20.70 9.57
N CYS A 5 6.98 19.90 10.65
CA CYS A 5 7.42 18.50 10.57
C CYS A 5 6.38 17.62 9.87
N VAL A 6 5.10 17.80 10.20
CA VAL A 6 3.99 17.08 9.56
C VAL A 6 3.93 17.41 8.07
N ASP A 7 4.00 18.69 7.71
CA ASP A 7 4.03 19.18 6.32
C ASP A 7 5.18 18.56 5.53
N LYS A 8 6.36 18.41 6.16
CA LYS A 8 7.53 17.79 5.52
C LYS A 8 7.29 16.31 5.21
N ILE A 9 6.73 15.56 6.17
CA ILE A 9 6.40 14.14 5.99
C ILE A 9 5.32 13.97 4.92
N GLU A 10 4.29 14.82 4.94
CA GLU A 10 3.25 14.81 3.90
C GLU A 10 3.80 15.12 2.51
N ALA A 11 4.72 16.08 2.41
CA ALA A 11 5.36 16.42 1.13
C ALA A 11 6.14 15.22 0.57
N TRP A 12 6.88 14.50 1.42
CA TRP A 12 7.58 13.27 1.00
C TRP A 12 6.64 12.15 0.59
N ALA A 13 5.51 11.99 1.29
CA ALA A 13 4.49 11.00 0.92
C ALA A 13 3.90 11.33 -0.46
N LYS A 14 3.45 12.56 -0.67
CA LYS A 14 2.88 13.04 -1.96
C LYS A 14 3.86 12.83 -3.12
N ASP A 15 5.12 13.21 -2.91
CA ASP A 15 6.20 13.08 -3.89
C ASP A 15 6.52 11.60 -4.21
N SER A 16 6.54 10.74 -3.20
CA SER A 16 6.76 9.29 -3.39
C SER A 16 5.66 8.64 -4.23
N TYR A 17 4.38 8.99 -3.97
CA TYR A 17 3.26 8.48 -4.77
C TYR A 17 3.29 9.01 -6.21
N ALA A 18 3.63 10.28 -6.40
CA ALA A 18 3.72 10.89 -7.73
C ALA A 18 4.79 10.21 -8.59
N ARG A 19 6.00 9.98 -8.05
CA ARG A 19 7.05 9.26 -8.77
C ARG A 19 6.68 7.81 -9.05
N ALA A 20 6.16 7.10 -8.05
CA ALA A 20 5.74 5.71 -8.22
C ALA A 20 4.71 5.56 -9.34
N MET A 21 3.76 6.48 -9.46
CA MET A 21 2.79 6.50 -10.55
C MET A 21 3.46 6.64 -11.93
N VAL A 22 4.38 7.58 -12.07
CA VAL A 22 5.10 7.82 -13.33
C VAL A 22 5.86 6.56 -13.74
N ASP A 23 6.62 5.98 -12.82
CA ASP A 23 7.42 4.78 -13.08
C ASP A 23 6.55 3.58 -13.42
N MET A 24 5.44 3.37 -12.70
CA MET A 24 4.54 2.25 -12.95
C MET A 24 3.76 2.41 -14.26
N LYS A 25 3.41 3.62 -14.69
CA LYS A 25 2.79 3.88 -16.00
C LYS A 25 3.78 3.71 -17.15
N ALA A 26 5.04 4.08 -16.95
CA ALA A 26 6.10 3.90 -17.95
C ALA A 26 6.58 2.44 -18.08
N SER A 27 6.38 1.63 -17.02
CA SER A 27 6.84 0.25 -17.00
C SER A 27 6.05 -0.67 -17.95
N THR A 28 6.79 -1.41 -18.77
CA THR A 28 6.30 -2.46 -19.68
C THR A 28 6.26 -3.85 -19.05
N ALA A 29 6.50 -3.95 -17.73
CA ALA A 29 6.46 -5.23 -17.04
C ALA A 29 5.04 -5.84 -17.06
N THR A 30 4.97 -7.15 -17.33
CA THR A 30 3.70 -7.90 -17.34
C THR A 30 2.97 -7.85 -16.02
N PHE A 31 3.74 -7.93 -14.93
CA PHE A 31 3.22 -7.86 -13.57
C PHE A 31 3.92 -6.73 -12.82
N LYS A 32 3.12 -5.94 -12.11
CA LYS A 32 3.60 -4.88 -11.22
C LYS A 32 3.27 -5.29 -9.81
N VAL A 33 4.30 -5.30 -8.97
CA VAL A 33 4.22 -5.70 -7.57
C VAL A 33 4.61 -4.52 -6.70
N VAL A 34 3.79 -4.23 -5.71
CA VAL A 34 4.11 -3.24 -4.67
C VAL A 34 4.40 -3.99 -3.37
N ASN A 35 5.44 -3.56 -2.66
CA ASN A 35 5.78 -4.08 -1.35
C ASN A 35 6.05 -2.92 -0.39
N THR A 36 5.32 -2.88 0.71
CA THR A 36 5.41 -1.82 1.71
C THR A 36 5.38 -2.41 3.10
N HIS A 37 6.02 -1.77 4.08
CA HIS A 37 5.90 -2.24 5.47
C HIS A 37 4.47 -2.11 6.00
N TYR A 38 3.85 -0.93 5.83
CA TYR A 38 2.51 -0.63 6.32
C TYR A 38 1.44 -0.93 5.28
N SER A 39 0.34 -1.56 5.71
CA SER A 39 -0.85 -1.73 4.88
C SER A 39 -1.63 -0.43 4.72
N PRO A 40 -2.04 -0.05 3.50
CA PRO A 40 -3.05 0.97 3.30
C PRO A 40 -4.40 0.64 3.96
N HIS A 41 -4.74 -0.65 4.08
CA HIS A 41 -6.02 -1.06 4.64
C HIS A 41 -6.07 -0.97 6.17
N TYR A 42 -4.93 -1.15 6.84
CA TYR A 42 -4.87 -1.17 8.31
C TYR A 42 -4.29 0.10 8.94
N HIS A 43 -3.49 0.89 8.21
CA HIS A 43 -2.68 1.98 8.79
C HIS A 43 -2.87 3.34 8.13
N MET A 44 -3.68 3.43 7.08
CA MET A 44 -3.98 4.70 6.43
C MET A 44 -5.41 5.11 6.76
N ASN A 45 -5.62 6.41 7.01
CA ASN A 45 -6.97 6.94 7.13
C ASN A 45 -7.71 6.81 5.79
N SER A 46 -9.03 6.96 5.79
CA SER A 46 -9.84 6.79 4.57
C SER A 46 -9.37 7.65 3.39
N SER A 47 -8.85 8.86 3.63
CA SER A 47 -8.31 9.74 2.58
C SER A 47 -7.00 9.21 1.99
N GLN A 48 -6.08 8.74 2.83
CA GLN A 48 -4.80 8.17 2.42
C GLN A 48 -4.99 6.79 1.76
N MET A 49 -5.88 5.98 2.32
CA MET A 49 -6.32 4.74 1.72
C MET A 49 -6.99 5.03 0.37
N MET A 50 -7.77 6.10 0.23
CA MET A 50 -8.27 6.53 -1.07
C MET A 50 -7.14 6.87 -2.04
N GLN A 51 -6.17 7.69 -1.65
CA GLN A 51 -5.04 8.03 -2.53
C GLN A 51 -4.21 6.81 -2.97
N CYS A 52 -4.08 5.82 -2.09
CA CYS A 52 -3.24 4.65 -2.28
C CYS A 52 -3.98 3.47 -2.94
N THR A 53 -5.17 3.14 -2.44
CA THR A 53 -5.93 1.91 -2.75
C THR A 53 -7.37 2.17 -3.19
N SER A 54 -8.22 2.92 -2.47
CA SER A 54 -9.66 2.98 -2.74
C SER A 54 -10.13 4.07 -3.72
N LYS A 55 -9.28 5.05 -4.06
CA LYS A 55 -9.40 5.95 -5.22
C LYS A 55 -8.34 5.68 -6.30
N TYR A 56 -7.92 4.43 -6.45
CA TYR A 56 -7.57 3.87 -7.76
C TYR A 56 -6.31 4.34 -8.48
N THR A 57 -5.58 5.37 -8.04
CA THR A 57 -4.45 5.87 -8.82
C THR A 57 -3.35 4.81 -8.95
N LEU A 58 -2.71 4.37 -7.87
CA LEU A 58 -1.59 3.42 -8.00
C LEU A 58 -2.05 2.02 -8.38
N CYS A 59 -2.94 1.40 -7.60
CA CYS A 59 -3.28 0.00 -7.83
C CYS A 59 -4.06 -0.24 -9.13
N ARG A 60 -5.05 0.61 -9.45
CA ARG A 60 -5.90 0.43 -10.64
C ARG A 60 -5.34 1.12 -11.87
N GLU A 61 -4.98 2.41 -11.82
CA GLU A 61 -4.51 3.10 -13.04
C GLU A 61 -3.11 2.65 -13.46
N ALA A 62 -2.24 2.31 -12.51
CA ALA A 62 -0.89 1.84 -12.83
C ALA A 62 -0.81 0.33 -13.11
N GLY A 63 -1.91 -0.41 -12.85
CA GLY A 63 -2.03 -1.83 -13.14
C GLY A 63 -1.26 -2.74 -12.19
N VAL A 64 -1.34 -2.49 -10.88
CA VAL A 64 -0.69 -3.33 -9.86
C VAL A 64 -1.43 -4.66 -9.75
N THR A 65 -0.71 -5.75 -9.95
CA THR A 65 -1.23 -7.11 -9.84
C THR A 65 -1.33 -7.52 -8.38
N VAL A 66 -0.28 -7.22 -7.61
CA VAL A 66 -0.15 -7.67 -6.22
C VAL A 66 0.44 -6.57 -5.34
N TRP A 67 -0.13 -6.42 -4.14
CA TRP A 67 0.41 -5.61 -3.06
C TRP A 67 0.77 -6.51 -1.87
N PHE A 68 1.99 -6.39 -1.36
CA PHE A 68 2.44 -7.04 -0.13
C PHE A 68 2.60 -6.01 0.99
N ASN A 69 2.09 -6.35 2.17
CA ASN A 69 2.34 -5.60 3.40
C ASN A 69 2.58 -6.50 4.62
N GLY A 70 2.99 -5.88 5.73
CA GLY A 70 3.11 -6.54 7.03
C GLY A 70 2.67 -5.61 8.16
N HIS A 71 3.54 -5.45 9.16
CA HIS A 71 3.38 -4.61 10.36
C HIS A 71 2.36 -5.11 11.39
N THR A 72 1.18 -5.55 10.97
CA THR A 72 0.09 -5.99 11.86
C THR A 72 0.30 -7.35 12.53
N HIS A 73 1.41 -8.02 12.20
CA HIS A 73 1.74 -9.37 12.68
C HIS A 73 0.66 -10.42 12.35
N GLY A 74 -0.23 -10.16 11.40
CA GLY A 74 -1.24 -11.10 10.93
C GLY A 74 -0.92 -11.68 9.55
N PHE A 75 -1.88 -12.46 9.07
CA PHE A 75 -1.94 -12.95 7.70
C PHE A 75 -3.31 -12.64 7.12
N ASN A 76 -3.34 -12.13 5.90
CA ASN A 76 -4.58 -11.89 5.18
C ASN A 76 -4.34 -11.94 3.68
N HIS A 77 -5.39 -12.31 2.93
CA HIS A 77 -5.42 -12.21 1.48
C HIS A 77 -6.79 -11.71 1.03
N ASP A 78 -6.83 -10.46 0.59
CA ASP A 78 -8.00 -9.85 -0.02
C ASP A 78 -7.80 -9.64 -1.53
N ILE A 79 -8.91 -9.51 -2.26
CA ILE A 79 -8.92 -9.17 -3.68
C ILE A 79 -9.78 -7.93 -3.86
N ALA A 80 -9.18 -6.87 -4.40
CA ALA A 80 -9.90 -5.66 -4.70
C ALA A 80 -10.87 -5.87 -5.87
N THR A 81 -11.95 -5.09 -5.94
CA THR A 81 -12.97 -5.21 -7.01
C THR A 81 -12.44 -4.99 -8.43
N TRP A 82 -11.25 -4.41 -8.57
CA TRP A 82 -10.54 -4.21 -9.85
C TRP A 82 -9.44 -5.25 -10.11
N GLY A 83 -9.29 -6.26 -9.24
CA GLY A 83 -8.45 -7.43 -9.47
C GLY A 83 -7.06 -7.42 -8.83
N THR A 84 -6.64 -6.34 -8.16
CA THR A 84 -5.37 -6.36 -7.40
C THR A 84 -5.50 -7.30 -6.19
N HIS A 85 -4.54 -8.20 -6.02
CA HIS A 85 -4.41 -9.02 -4.82
C HIS A 85 -3.68 -8.26 -3.72
N LEU A 86 -4.16 -8.36 -2.48
CA LEU A 86 -3.63 -7.67 -1.31
C LEU A 86 -3.23 -8.72 -0.28
N PHE A 87 -1.94 -8.87 -0.05
CA PHE A 87 -1.40 -9.83 0.92
C PHE A 87 -0.86 -9.10 2.14
N GLU A 88 -1.33 -9.51 3.31
CA GLU A 88 -0.64 -9.25 4.56
C GLU A 88 0.17 -10.49 4.96
N ASN A 89 1.47 -10.28 5.17
CA ASN A 89 2.39 -11.27 5.71
C ASN A 89 3.29 -10.62 6.76
N GLY A 90 2.72 -10.28 7.92
CA GLY A 90 3.44 -9.63 9.03
C GLY A 90 4.00 -10.61 10.07
N GLY A 91 3.59 -11.88 10.03
CA GLY A 91 3.75 -12.85 11.12
C GLY A 91 5.09 -13.57 11.23
N GLY A 92 6.06 -13.31 10.34
CA GLY A 92 7.28 -14.14 10.24
C GLY A 92 8.26 -14.05 11.41
N GLY A 93 8.13 -13.04 12.28
CA GLY A 93 9.05 -12.77 13.40
C GLY A 93 8.77 -13.52 14.71
N GLY A 94 7.74 -14.37 14.77
CA GLY A 94 7.45 -15.23 15.93
C GLY A 94 6.70 -14.55 17.09
N TYR A 95 6.23 -13.32 16.95
CA TYR A 95 5.29 -12.70 17.89
C TYR A 95 3.85 -12.97 17.45
N TRP A 96 2.94 -13.21 18.41
CA TRP A 96 1.51 -13.54 18.25
C TRP A 96 0.93 -13.22 16.87
N THR A 97 0.76 -14.25 16.05
CA THR A 97 0.05 -14.17 14.78
C THR A 97 -1.43 -14.28 15.02
N ARG A 98 -2.14 -13.15 14.93
CA ARG A 98 -3.60 -13.15 15.06
C ARG A 98 -4.20 -13.65 13.75
N ASN A 99 -4.44 -14.97 13.67
CA ASN A 99 -5.34 -15.53 12.68
C ASN A 99 -6.76 -15.08 13.06
N LEU A 100 -7.22 -13.95 12.53
CA LEU A 100 -8.65 -13.63 12.58
C LEU A 100 -9.33 -14.43 11.46
N PRO A 101 -10.21 -15.39 11.78
CA PRO A 101 -11.12 -15.96 10.80
C PRO A 101 -12.12 -14.94 10.27
#